data_AF-A0A419GQS4-F1
#
_entry.id   AF-A0A419GQS4-F1
#
_cell.length_a   1.000
_cell.length_b   1.000
_cell.length_c   1.000
_cell.angle_alpha   90.00
_cell.angle_beta   90.00
_cell.angle_gamma   90.00
#
_symmetry.space_group_name_H-M   'P 1'
#
loop_
_entity.id
_entity.type
_entity.pdbx_description
1 polymer ?
#
loop_
_entity_poly.entity_id
_entity_poly.type
_entity_poly.pdbx_seq_one_letter_code
_entity_poly.pdbx_strand_id
1 'polypeptide(L)'
;MKKIYLILSVAMLACIVPGYAQKTLSEEYIIQEKDTLWDISDSKFQDPFLWPKLWNVNPHINNPDLIYPGVKIIIPSREELMQQITPPTVATEKIKLPLRKEMLPTTESVSTTVGKTEKLPAEKHKKYLIDKNLYLSLGWISDKFPGIGKIVSTPSGREITGKDDIVYVEVSPAKILSGTGQPSLIIARDESSKSHYLIIRDIKTVKHPVSGYKVGHLIRVAGVLEIIGTDSGTSKARILRSFEDIQVGDGLIPYKETDPPVAPESARTPKIQGHIIESLFTKELSAEGDIVFIDKGQNDGLQAGDVLSVFSGSPVEKVIGNVQIVSLQPTTSAALIIKSDGEIISGLKLGQKE
;
A
#
# COMPACT_ATOMS: atom_id res chain seq x y z
N MET A 1 74.52 -48.58 -18.37
CA MET A 1 74.87 -47.33 -17.67
C MET A 1 73.66 -46.89 -16.83
N LYS A 2 73.86 -46.66 -15.52
CA LYS A 2 72.93 -46.15 -14.46
C LYS A 2 71.65 -46.98 -14.22
N LYS A 3 71.48 -47.86 -13.20
CA LYS A 3 71.35 -47.65 -11.72
C LYS A 3 70.39 -46.47 -11.42
N ILE A 4 69.29 -46.55 -10.62
CA ILE A 4 69.01 -47.37 -9.43
C ILE A 4 67.57 -47.10 -8.85
N TYR A 5 66.95 -48.12 -8.21
CA TYR A 5 65.88 -48.17 -7.16
C TYR A 5 64.49 -47.49 -7.40
N LEU A 6 63.33 -47.90 -6.84
CA LEU A 6 62.97 -48.57 -5.57
C LEU A 6 61.46 -49.01 -5.64
N ILE A 7 61.05 -50.29 -5.53
CA ILE A 7 60.43 -51.02 -4.38
C ILE A 7 58.98 -50.66 -3.97
N LEU A 8 58.14 -51.73 -3.83
CA LEU A 8 56.88 -51.92 -3.06
C LEU A 8 55.64 -51.08 -3.47
N SER A 9 54.38 -51.50 -3.35
CA SER A 9 53.75 -52.53 -2.52
C SER A 9 52.29 -52.75 -2.97
N VAL A 10 51.86 -54.03 -3.00
CA VAL A 10 50.59 -54.61 -2.53
C VAL A 10 49.23 -54.09 -3.06
N ALA A 11 48.54 -55.06 -3.67
CA ALA A 11 47.09 -55.31 -3.81
C ALA A 11 46.10 -54.47 -2.99
N MET A 12 44.93 -54.16 -3.56
CA MET A 12 43.65 -54.79 -3.18
C MET A 12 42.47 -54.28 -4.04
N LEU A 13 41.73 -55.24 -4.59
CA LEU A 13 40.32 -55.27 -4.99
C LEU A 13 39.46 -54.00 -4.73
N ALA A 14 38.74 -53.54 -5.74
CA ALA A 14 37.50 -52.77 -5.53
C ALA A 14 36.44 -53.14 -6.58
N CYS A 15 35.35 -53.73 -6.09
CA CYS A 15 34.12 -53.99 -6.80
C CYS A 15 33.47 -52.71 -7.35
N ILE A 16 32.78 -52.94 -8.46
CA ILE A 16 31.89 -52.06 -9.20
C ILE A 16 30.78 -51.47 -8.31
N VAL A 17 30.49 -50.18 -8.47
CA VAL A 17 29.13 -49.65 -8.32
C VAL A 17 28.91 -48.61 -9.44
N PRO A 18 27.90 -48.78 -10.32
CA PRO A 18 27.58 -47.77 -11.32
C PRO A 18 27.01 -46.52 -10.62
N GLY A 19 27.61 -45.37 -10.89
CA GLY A 19 27.14 -44.08 -10.39
C GLY A 19 25.80 -43.71 -11.02
N TYR A 20 24.76 -43.60 -10.20
CA TYR A 20 23.55 -42.89 -10.58
C TYR A 20 23.88 -41.40 -10.70
N ALA A 21 24.00 -40.90 -11.92
CA ALA A 21 23.96 -39.47 -12.19
C ALA A 21 22.52 -38.99 -11.97
N GLN A 22 22.26 -38.32 -10.85
CA GLN A 22 20.98 -37.70 -10.58
C GLN A 22 20.83 -36.50 -11.53
N LYS A 23 19.99 -36.65 -12.54
CA LYS A 23 19.65 -35.61 -13.51
C LYS A 23 18.87 -34.51 -12.77
N THR A 24 19.54 -33.42 -12.40
CA THR A 24 18.89 -32.19 -11.93
C THR A 24 18.12 -31.59 -13.10
N LEU A 25 16.81 -31.79 -13.11
CA LEU A 25 15.93 -31.35 -14.18
C LEU A 25 15.33 -30.00 -13.78
N SER A 26 15.90 -28.91 -14.29
CA SER A 26 15.17 -27.65 -14.39
C SER A 26 14.12 -27.79 -15.49
N GLU A 27 12.88 -27.44 -15.17
CA GLU A 27 11.75 -27.54 -16.10
C GLU A 27 11.45 -26.16 -16.71
N GLU A 28 11.24 -26.10 -18.02
CA GLU A 28 10.66 -24.92 -18.65
C GLU A 28 9.15 -24.90 -18.40
N TYR A 29 8.64 -23.81 -17.84
CA TYR A 29 7.22 -23.60 -17.62
C TYR A 29 6.74 -22.39 -18.41
N ILE A 30 5.60 -22.54 -19.09
CA ILE A 30 4.93 -21.45 -19.80
C ILE A 30 3.83 -20.93 -18.88
N ILE A 31 3.93 -19.67 -18.47
CA ILE A 31 2.96 -19.01 -17.61
C ILE A 31 1.58 -19.05 -18.28
N GLN A 32 0.55 -19.46 -17.53
CA GLN A 32 -0.83 -19.52 -17.97
C GLN A 32 -1.61 -18.28 -17.56
N GLU A 33 -2.81 -18.12 -18.10
CA GLU A 33 -3.71 -17.04 -17.72
C GLU A 33 -4.10 -17.16 -16.24
N LYS A 34 -3.82 -16.10 -15.45
CA LYS A 34 -4.00 -15.98 -13.99
C LYS A 34 -2.95 -16.64 -13.10
N ASP A 35 -1.86 -17.16 -13.67
CA ASP A 35 -0.72 -17.57 -12.85
C ASP A 35 -0.06 -16.35 -12.20
N THR A 36 0.32 -16.48 -10.92
CA THR A 36 1.25 -15.58 -10.24
C THR A 36 2.50 -16.36 -9.84
N LEU A 37 3.64 -15.68 -9.61
CA LEU A 37 4.84 -16.36 -9.09
C LEU A 37 4.57 -17.03 -7.73
N TRP A 38 3.63 -16.48 -6.97
CA TRP A 38 3.12 -17.04 -5.72
C TRP A 38 2.41 -18.38 -5.97
N ASP A 39 1.43 -18.42 -6.87
CA ASP A 39 0.66 -19.64 -7.19
C ASP A 39 1.52 -20.72 -7.83
N ILE A 40 2.47 -20.32 -8.69
CA ILE A 40 3.45 -21.24 -9.29
C ILE A 40 4.34 -21.84 -8.18
N SER A 41 4.75 -21.03 -7.20
CA SER A 41 5.60 -21.50 -6.11
C SER A 41 4.87 -22.43 -5.14
N ASP A 42 3.60 -22.12 -4.85
CA ASP A 42 2.73 -23.01 -4.07
C ASP A 42 2.52 -24.35 -4.79
N SER A 43 2.20 -24.30 -6.09
CA SER A 43 1.98 -25.50 -6.89
C SER A 43 3.24 -26.37 -7.05
N LYS A 44 4.39 -25.76 -7.31
CA LYS A 44 5.63 -26.48 -7.67
C LYS A 44 6.50 -26.84 -6.48
N PHE A 45 6.44 -26.07 -5.40
CA PHE A 45 7.30 -26.24 -4.23
C PHE A 45 6.55 -26.49 -2.93
N GLN A 46 5.21 -26.47 -2.94
CA GLN A 46 4.35 -26.53 -1.76
C GLN A 46 4.70 -25.46 -0.71
N ASP A 47 5.28 -24.36 -1.19
CA ASP A 47 5.70 -23.24 -0.36
C ASP A 47 5.57 -21.95 -1.21
N PRO A 48 4.47 -21.22 -1.03
CA PRO A 48 4.25 -19.98 -1.76
C PRO A 48 5.36 -18.96 -1.52
N PHE A 49 6.00 -18.96 -0.34
CA PHE A 49 7.04 -18.00 0.02
C PHE A 49 8.36 -18.19 -0.73
N LEU A 50 8.48 -19.21 -1.57
CA LEU A 50 9.64 -19.41 -2.46
C LEU A 50 9.58 -18.57 -3.74
N TRP A 51 8.48 -17.85 -3.99
CA TRP A 51 8.33 -16.99 -5.16
C TRP A 51 9.45 -15.95 -5.35
N PRO A 52 10.05 -15.32 -4.31
CA PRO A 52 11.16 -14.39 -4.51
C PRO A 52 12.41 -15.10 -5.01
N LYS A 53 12.62 -16.35 -4.60
CA LYS A 53 13.75 -17.17 -5.04
C LYS A 53 13.54 -17.65 -6.46
N LEU A 54 12.31 -18.03 -6.81
CA LEU A 54 11.93 -18.36 -8.18
C LEU A 54 12.14 -17.16 -9.11
N TRP A 55 11.80 -15.95 -8.65
CA TRP A 55 12.06 -14.72 -9.38
C TRP A 55 13.56 -14.47 -9.61
N ASN A 56 14.41 -14.65 -8.60
CA ASN A 56 15.87 -14.49 -8.73
C ASN A 56 16.51 -15.41 -9.79
N VAL A 57 15.91 -16.59 -10.05
CA VAL A 57 16.37 -17.52 -11.10
C VAL A 57 15.96 -17.07 -12.50
N ASN A 58 15.00 -16.14 -12.59
CA ASN A 58 14.41 -15.64 -13.83
C ASN A 58 14.62 -14.11 -13.95
N PRO A 59 15.87 -13.62 -14.04
CA PRO A 59 16.17 -12.18 -14.04
C PRO A 59 15.65 -11.43 -15.28
N HIS A 60 15.15 -12.13 -16.30
CA HIS A 60 14.44 -11.52 -17.44
C HIS A 60 13.07 -10.96 -17.04
N ILE A 61 12.53 -11.36 -15.89
CA ILE A 61 11.32 -10.78 -15.31
C ILE A 61 11.75 -9.52 -14.54
N ASN A 62 11.63 -8.34 -15.15
CA ASN A 62 12.07 -7.09 -14.52
C ASN A 62 11.19 -6.67 -13.32
N ASN A 63 9.92 -7.11 -13.31
CA ASN A 63 8.97 -6.83 -12.24
C ASN A 63 8.22 -8.13 -11.90
N PRO A 64 8.35 -8.66 -10.66
CA PRO A 64 7.75 -9.93 -10.26
C PRO A 64 6.22 -9.90 -10.23
N ASP A 65 5.62 -8.71 -10.09
CA ASP A 65 4.16 -8.50 -10.10
C ASP A 65 3.58 -8.43 -11.52
N LEU A 66 4.42 -8.40 -12.56
CA LEU A 66 4.03 -8.30 -13.97
C LEU A 66 4.54 -9.49 -14.78
N ILE A 67 3.96 -10.67 -14.51
CA ILE A 67 4.16 -11.85 -15.36
C ILE A 67 2.98 -12.03 -16.33
N TYR A 68 3.27 -12.41 -17.57
CA TYR A 68 2.26 -12.51 -18.64
C TYR A 68 2.11 -13.95 -19.14
N PRO A 69 0.88 -14.36 -19.52
CA PRO A 69 0.66 -15.66 -20.14
C PRO A 69 1.50 -15.83 -21.41
N GLY A 70 2.06 -17.03 -21.61
CA GLY A 70 2.93 -17.35 -22.75
C GLY A 70 4.43 -17.04 -22.52
N VAL A 71 4.79 -16.38 -21.42
CA VAL A 71 6.20 -16.17 -21.04
C VAL A 71 6.79 -17.47 -20.49
N LYS A 72 7.97 -17.83 -20.97
CA LYS A 72 8.75 -18.98 -20.48
C LYS A 72 9.57 -18.60 -19.26
N ILE A 73 9.47 -19.40 -18.22
CA ILE A 73 10.27 -19.29 -17.00
C ILE A 73 10.93 -20.63 -16.69
N ILE A 74 12.08 -20.57 -16.05
CA ILE A 74 12.81 -21.74 -15.57
C ILE A 74 12.31 -22.04 -14.16
N ILE A 75 11.81 -23.25 -13.96
CA ILE A 75 11.44 -23.80 -12.66
C ILE A 75 12.55 -24.77 -12.25
N PRO A 76 13.51 -24.31 -11.42
CA PRO A 76 14.52 -25.19 -10.85
C PRO A 76 13.89 -26.19 -9.86
N SER A 77 14.64 -27.19 -9.45
CA SER A 77 14.22 -28.08 -8.36
C SER A 77 14.10 -27.30 -7.04
N ARG A 78 13.24 -27.78 -6.13
CA ARG A 78 13.06 -27.17 -4.81
C ARG A 78 14.39 -27.10 -4.05
N GLU A 79 15.20 -28.14 -4.19
CA GLU A 79 16.53 -28.23 -3.61
C GLU A 79 17.47 -27.14 -4.14
N GLU A 80 17.42 -26.83 -5.44
CA GLU A 80 18.20 -25.74 -6.07
C GLU A 80 17.77 -24.36 -5.58
N LEU A 81 16.46 -24.11 -5.38
CA LEU A 81 15.97 -22.84 -4.79
C LEU A 81 16.39 -22.67 -3.34
N MET A 82 16.45 -23.76 -2.58
CA MET A 82 16.83 -23.70 -1.18
C MET A 82 18.35 -23.57 -0.97
N GLN A 83 19.17 -23.92 -1.98
CA GLN A 83 20.63 -23.87 -1.92
C GLN A 83 21.26 -22.52 -2.28
N GLN A 84 20.49 -21.47 -2.60
CA GLN A 84 21.02 -20.12 -2.85
C GLN A 84 21.48 -19.44 -1.54
N ILE A 85 22.64 -19.87 -1.03
CA ILE A 85 23.42 -19.23 0.04
C ILE A 85 24.83 -19.02 -0.51
N THR A 86 25.16 -17.79 -0.95
CA THR A 86 26.45 -17.05 -0.73
C THR A 86 26.64 -15.89 -1.75
N PRO A 87 27.19 -14.72 -1.33
CA PRO A 87 27.82 -13.72 -2.22
C PRO A 87 29.05 -14.32 -2.92
N PRO A 88 29.56 -13.71 -4.02
CA PRO A 88 30.41 -14.41 -4.99
C PRO A 88 31.79 -14.70 -4.41
N THR A 89 32.30 -15.92 -4.59
CA THR A 89 33.73 -16.23 -4.87
C THR A 89 33.86 -17.66 -5.41
N VAL A 90 34.78 -17.79 -6.36
CA VAL A 90 35.17 -18.92 -7.20
C VAL A 90 35.50 -20.24 -6.47
N ALA A 91 35.34 -21.35 -7.22
CA ALA A 91 36.02 -22.66 -7.14
C ALA A 91 35.28 -23.86 -6.52
N THR A 92 34.87 -24.75 -7.43
CA THR A 92 35.18 -26.19 -7.51
C THR A 92 35.24 -27.05 -6.24
N GLU A 93 34.49 -28.14 -6.32
CA GLU A 93 34.79 -29.50 -5.83
C GLU A 93 34.23 -29.98 -4.47
N LYS A 94 33.16 -30.79 -4.60
CA LYS A 94 32.84 -32.09 -3.96
C LYS A 94 33.32 -32.33 -2.51
N ILE A 95 32.38 -32.75 -1.65
CA ILE A 95 32.29 -34.10 -1.02
C ILE A 95 31.36 -34.06 0.23
N LYS A 96 30.24 -34.80 0.14
CA LYS A 96 29.61 -35.74 1.10
C LYS A 96 29.68 -35.48 2.62
N LEU A 97 28.49 -35.27 3.21
CA LEU A 97 28.14 -35.41 4.64
C LEU A 97 28.32 -36.87 5.16
N PRO A 98 28.55 -37.12 6.47
CA PRO A 98 27.39 -37.27 7.37
C PRO A 98 27.56 -36.85 8.85
N LEU A 99 26.37 -36.65 9.43
CA LEU A 99 25.96 -36.43 10.82
C LEU A 99 26.68 -37.28 11.89
N ARG A 100 26.91 -36.70 13.08
CA ARG A 100 26.56 -37.35 14.37
C ARG A 100 26.41 -36.36 15.54
N LYS A 101 25.30 -36.58 16.29
CA LYS A 101 24.86 -36.14 17.63
C LYS A 101 25.97 -35.83 18.66
N GLU A 102 25.80 -34.82 19.51
CA GLU A 102 25.19 -34.87 20.87
C GLU A 102 25.63 -33.68 21.77
N MET A 103 24.71 -33.24 22.65
CA MET A 103 24.91 -32.60 23.96
C MET A 103 25.30 -31.10 24.10
N LEU A 104 24.40 -30.35 24.76
CA LEU A 104 24.65 -29.14 25.58
C LEU A 104 25.36 -29.53 26.92
N PRO A 105 25.73 -28.59 27.82
CA PRO A 105 26.22 -27.21 27.70
C PRO A 105 27.54 -27.02 28.51
N THR A 106 28.20 -25.85 28.43
CA THR A 106 28.82 -25.11 29.58
C THR A 106 29.71 -23.97 29.05
N THR A 107 29.37 -22.76 29.51
CA THR A 107 30.18 -21.58 29.82
C THR A 107 31.68 -21.63 29.50
N GLU A 108 32.16 -20.63 28.75
CA GLU A 108 33.18 -19.69 29.25
C GLU A 108 33.33 -18.48 28.32
N SER A 109 33.15 -17.32 28.93
CA SER A 109 33.49 -15.98 28.49
C SER A 109 35.00 -15.81 28.23
N VAL A 110 35.40 -15.12 27.16
CA VAL A 110 36.26 -13.91 27.21
C VAL A 110 36.10 -13.13 25.90
N SER A 111 35.78 -11.85 26.07
CA SER A 111 35.72 -10.79 25.07
C SER A 111 37.08 -10.47 24.44
N THR A 112 37.12 -10.19 23.14
CA THR A 112 37.93 -9.08 22.62
C THR A 112 37.14 -8.31 21.56
N THR A 113 37.10 -7.02 21.79
CA THR A 113 36.35 -5.95 21.14
C THR A 113 36.84 -5.57 19.74
N VAL A 114 35.91 -4.91 19.04
CA VAL A 114 36.08 -3.93 17.94
C VAL A 114 35.91 -4.48 16.51
N GLY A 115 34.63 -4.67 16.16
CA GLY A 115 34.11 -4.35 14.84
C GLY A 115 32.79 -3.65 15.07
N LYS A 116 32.78 -2.32 15.00
CA LYS A 116 31.57 -1.50 15.09
C LYS A 116 30.66 -1.92 13.95
N THR A 117 29.76 -2.87 14.20
CA THR A 117 28.62 -3.13 13.33
C THR A 117 27.75 -1.91 13.48
N GLU A 118 27.91 -0.97 12.54
CA GLU A 118 26.88 0.01 12.25
C GLU A 118 25.64 -0.82 11.93
N LYS A 119 24.77 -0.98 12.94
CA LYS A 119 23.44 -1.54 12.74
C LYS A 119 22.85 -0.71 11.61
N LEU A 120 22.63 -1.33 10.45
CA LEU A 120 21.60 -0.84 9.53
C LEU A 120 20.41 -0.51 10.42
N PRO A 121 19.90 0.74 10.43
CA PRO A 121 18.71 1.06 11.20
C PRO A 121 17.66 0.03 10.79
N ALA A 122 17.16 -0.76 11.73
CA ALA A 122 15.97 -1.54 11.48
C ALA A 122 14.95 -0.55 10.94
N GLU A 123 14.53 -0.71 9.68
CA GLU A 123 13.50 0.15 9.10
C GLU A 123 12.30 0.07 10.03
N LYS A 124 12.09 1.14 10.80
CA LYS A 124 10.97 1.25 11.71
C LYS A 124 9.75 1.22 10.80
N HIS A 125 9.07 0.07 10.69
CA HIS A 125 7.86 -0.05 9.88
C HIS A 125 6.94 1.10 10.27
N LYS A 126 6.71 2.04 9.35
CA LYS A 126 5.90 3.22 9.61
C LYS A 126 4.49 2.74 9.88
N LYS A 127 4.04 2.85 11.13
CA LYS A 127 2.64 2.59 11.47
C LYS A 127 1.82 3.78 10.99
N TYR A 128 0.97 3.58 10.01
CA TYR A 128 0.05 4.62 9.52
C TYR A 128 -1.16 4.77 10.46
N LEU A 129 -1.75 5.97 10.51
CA LEU A 129 -2.98 6.21 11.28
C LEU A 129 -4.19 5.47 10.71
N ILE A 130 -4.18 5.25 9.40
CA ILE A 130 -5.33 4.74 8.66
C ILE A 130 -4.84 3.99 7.41
N ASP A 131 -5.63 3.01 6.96
CA ASP A 131 -5.38 2.30 5.71
C ASP A 131 -5.34 3.27 4.50
N LYS A 132 -4.50 2.95 3.50
CA LYS A 132 -4.28 3.81 2.34
C LYS A 132 -5.53 3.95 1.46
N ASN A 133 -6.29 2.87 1.24
CA ASN A 133 -7.50 2.95 0.44
C ASN A 133 -8.59 3.72 1.20
N LEU A 134 -8.74 3.47 2.50
CA LEU A 134 -9.68 4.23 3.33
C LEU A 134 -9.32 5.72 3.31
N TYR A 135 -8.04 6.07 3.52
CA TYR A 135 -7.55 7.46 3.48
C TYR A 135 -7.90 8.19 2.18
N LEU A 136 -7.70 7.53 1.04
CA LEU A 136 -8.01 8.11 -0.27
C LEU A 136 -9.52 8.23 -0.49
N SER A 137 -10.32 7.32 0.06
CA SER A 137 -11.78 7.31 -0.09
C SER A 137 -12.54 8.27 0.83
N LEU A 138 -11.87 8.85 1.84
CA LEU A 138 -12.50 9.69 2.87
C LEU A 138 -13.29 10.85 2.28
N GLY A 139 -12.75 11.49 1.25
CA GLY A 139 -13.29 12.74 0.76
C GLY A 139 -13.06 13.90 1.72
N TRP A 140 -13.80 14.99 1.53
CA TRP A 140 -13.73 16.21 2.35
C TRP A 140 -14.96 17.08 2.18
N ILE A 141 -15.11 18.10 3.02
CA ILE A 141 -16.15 19.12 2.88
C ILE A 141 -15.56 20.34 2.19
N SER A 142 -16.23 20.82 1.13
CA SER A 142 -15.78 21.95 0.32
C SER A 142 -16.90 22.94 0.05
N ASP A 143 -16.61 24.24 0.00
CA ASP A 143 -17.62 25.27 -0.30
C ASP A 143 -18.23 25.14 -1.70
N LYS A 144 -17.43 24.64 -2.66
CA LYS A 144 -17.79 24.48 -4.07
C LYS A 144 -17.25 23.15 -4.60
N PHE A 145 -17.88 22.61 -5.64
CA PHE A 145 -17.36 21.43 -6.32
C PHE A 145 -16.02 21.74 -7.02
N PRO A 146 -14.92 21.05 -6.68
CA PRO A 146 -13.59 21.39 -7.19
C PRO A 146 -13.20 20.66 -8.49
N GLY A 147 -14.13 19.93 -9.12
CA GLY A 147 -13.87 19.17 -10.34
C GLY A 147 -13.44 20.07 -11.50
N ILE A 148 -12.35 19.70 -12.17
CA ILE A 148 -11.81 20.37 -13.36
C ILE A 148 -12.08 19.59 -14.66
N GLY A 149 -12.77 18.46 -14.53
CA GLY A 149 -13.11 17.56 -15.61
C GLY A 149 -14.18 16.58 -15.16
N LYS A 150 -14.57 15.68 -16.05
CA LYS A 150 -15.59 14.67 -15.78
C LYS A 150 -15.41 13.42 -16.63
N ILE A 151 -16.00 12.32 -16.18
CA ILE A 151 -16.21 11.12 -16.98
C ILE A 151 -17.36 11.39 -17.95
N VAL A 152 -17.13 11.22 -19.25
CA VAL A 152 -18.13 11.51 -20.29
C VAL A 152 -18.83 10.27 -20.82
N SER A 153 -18.12 9.14 -20.92
CA SER A 153 -18.69 7.90 -21.43
C SER A 153 -17.80 6.71 -21.11
N THR A 154 -18.33 5.51 -21.38
CA THR A 154 -17.62 4.24 -21.29
C THR A 154 -17.64 3.56 -22.67
N PRO A 155 -16.60 2.79 -23.07
CA PRO A 155 -16.57 2.13 -24.37
C PRO A 155 -17.74 1.17 -24.62
N SER A 156 -18.30 0.58 -23.56
CA SER A 156 -19.42 -0.37 -23.63
C SER A 156 -20.80 0.28 -23.49
N GLY A 157 -20.87 1.60 -23.27
CA GLY A 157 -22.12 2.31 -22.99
C GLY A 157 -22.73 2.01 -21.62
N ARG A 158 -22.01 1.32 -20.73
CA ARG A 158 -22.44 1.06 -19.35
C ARG A 158 -22.31 2.32 -18.50
N GLU A 159 -23.25 2.49 -17.57
CA GLU A 159 -23.27 3.65 -16.65
C GLU A 159 -22.39 3.47 -15.41
N ILE A 160 -22.03 2.23 -15.05
CA ILE A 160 -21.20 1.90 -13.89
C ILE A 160 -19.93 1.19 -14.35
N THR A 161 -18.80 1.58 -13.79
CA THR A 161 -17.47 1.00 -14.08
C THR A 161 -16.66 0.77 -12.81
N GLY A 162 -15.64 -0.09 -12.91
CA GLY A 162 -14.77 -0.46 -11.81
C GLY A 162 -13.30 -0.45 -12.17
N LYS A 163 -12.48 -1.07 -11.32
CA LYS A 163 -11.04 -1.21 -11.54
C LYS A 163 -10.75 -1.86 -12.90
N ASP A 164 -9.70 -1.39 -13.57
CA ASP A 164 -9.20 -1.83 -14.87
C ASP A 164 -10.10 -1.51 -16.08
N ASP A 165 -11.31 -0.98 -15.86
CA ASP A 165 -12.16 -0.48 -16.92
C ASP A 165 -11.55 0.79 -17.56
N ILE A 166 -11.91 0.95 -18.83
CA ILE A 166 -11.56 2.13 -19.62
C ILE A 166 -12.74 3.09 -19.62
N VAL A 167 -12.46 4.37 -19.46
CA VAL A 167 -13.43 5.45 -19.55
C VAL A 167 -12.92 6.56 -20.45
N TYR A 168 -13.85 7.31 -21.05
CA TYR A 168 -13.54 8.54 -21.75
C TYR A 168 -13.79 9.70 -20.81
N VAL A 169 -12.87 10.66 -20.81
CA VAL A 169 -12.89 11.81 -19.90
C VAL A 169 -12.70 13.11 -20.66
N GLU A 170 -13.39 14.12 -20.16
CA GLU A 170 -13.20 15.50 -20.57
C GLU A 170 -12.53 16.22 -19.41
N VAL A 171 -11.26 16.59 -19.58
CA VAL A 171 -10.56 17.45 -18.64
C VAL A 171 -10.53 18.83 -19.25
N SER A 172 -11.18 19.79 -18.61
CA SER A 172 -11.06 21.18 -19.05
C SER A 172 -9.60 21.60 -18.83
N PRO A 173 -8.89 22.09 -19.86
CA PRO A 173 -7.63 22.81 -19.63
C PRO A 173 -7.99 24.16 -19.01
N ALA A 174 -8.39 24.18 -17.74
CA ALA A 174 -8.94 25.36 -17.10
C ALA A 174 -7.91 26.03 -16.19
N LYS A 175 -7.58 27.27 -16.57
CA LYS A 175 -7.12 28.40 -15.75
C LYS A 175 -6.70 28.04 -14.32
N ILE A 176 -5.38 28.05 -14.13
CA ILE A 176 -4.73 28.20 -12.83
C ILE A 176 -5.32 29.43 -12.13
N LEU A 177 -6.09 29.23 -11.06
CA LEU A 177 -6.27 30.26 -10.05
C LEU A 177 -4.99 30.33 -9.24
N SER A 178 -4.11 31.23 -9.66
CA SER A 178 -2.91 31.62 -8.94
C SER A 178 -3.31 32.31 -7.64
N GLY A 179 -3.23 31.58 -6.53
CA GLY A 179 -3.44 32.10 -5.19
C GLY A 179 -2.71 31.22 -4.18
N THR A 180 -1.39 31.45 -4.07
CA THR A 180 -0.49 30.98 -2.98
C THR A 180 -0.57 29.48 -2.62
N GLY A 181 0.27 28.67 -3.30
CA GLY A 181 0.59 27.29 -2.89
C GLY A 181 0.59 26.28 -4.06
N GLN A 182 1.62 26.31 -4.90
CA GLN A 182 1.85 25.37 -6.03
C GLN A 182 1.98 23.89 -5.57
N PRO A 183 1.74 22.86 -6.43
CA PRO A 183 2.21 22.75 -7.84
C PRO A 183 1.12 22.43 -8.88
N SER A 184 1.10 23.16 -10.01
CA SER A 184 1.75 22.84 -11.29
C SER A 184 0.91 21.89 -12.16
N LEU A 185 0.19 22.45 -13.15
CA LEU A 185 -0.31 21.68 -14.28
C LEU A 185 0.88 21.06 -15.01
N ILE A 186 0.99 19.75 -14.95
CA ILE A 186 1.65 18.99 -16.01
C ILE A 186 0.50 18.41 -16.82
N ILE A 187 0.04 19.14 -17.84
CA ILE A 187 -0.46 18.44 -19.02
C ILE A 187 0.80 17.78 -19.58
N ALA A 188 0.99 16.52 -19.23
CA ALA A 188 2.14 15.75 -19.64
C ALA A 188 2.07 15.59 -21.16
N ARG A 189 2.70 16.52 -21.88
CA ARG A 189 3.30 16.23 -23.18
C ARG A 189 4.65 15.51 -23.02
N ASP A 190 4.89 14.95 -21.84
CA ASP A 190 5.98 14.06 -21.55
C ASP A 190 5.35 12.69 -21.26
N GLU A 191 5.54 11.73 -22.17
CA GLU A 191 5.04 10.35 -22.06
C GLU A 191 5.54 9.65 -20.78
N SER A 192 6.48 10.26 -20.04
CA SER A 192 7.09 9.74 -18.83
C SER A 192 6.36 10.10 -17.53
N SER A 193 5.45 11.10 -17.52
CA SER A 193 4.68 11.46 -16.31
C SER A 193 3.20 11.10 -16.46
N LYS A 194 2.86 9.88 -16.05
CA LYS A 194 1.47 9.38 -15.99
C LYS A 194 0.59 10.34 -15.16
N SER A 195 -0.31 11.06 -15.81
CA SER A 195 -1.23 12.00 -15.13
C SER A 195 -2.34 11.22 -14.43
N HIS A 196 -2.30 11.18 -13.11
CA HIS A 196 -3.32 10.55 -12.28
C HIS A 196 -4.38 11.57 -11.84
N TYR A 197 -5.63 11.12 -11.72
CA TYR A 197 -6.74 11.93 -11.23
C TYR A 197 -7.56 11.17 -10.19
N LEU A 198 -8.08 11.88 -9.19
CA LEU A 198 -9.14 11.37 -8.34
C LEU A 198 -10.47 11.55 -9.06
N ILE A 199 -11.30 10.53 -8.99
CA ILE A 199 -12.70 10.56 -9.40
C ILE A 199 -13.51 11.00 -8.19
N ILE A 200 -14.23 12.11 -8.31
CA ILE A 200 -14.91 12.76 -7.19
C ILE A 200 -16.40 12.99 -7.47
N ARG A 201 -17.21 12.94 -6.42
CA ARG A 201 -18.67 13.14 -6.48
C ARG A 201 -19.14 14.09 -5.39
N ASP A 202 -20.03 15.02 -5.75
CA ASP A 202 -20.77 15.84 -4.78
C ASP A 202 -21.96 15.03 -4.26
N ILE A 203 -21.95 14.71 -2.96
CA ILE A 203 -22.96 13.84 -2.35
C ILE A 203 -24.13 14.64 -1.79
N LYS A 204 -23.83 15.62 -0.95
CA LYS A 204 -24.85 16.42 -0.26
C LYS A 204 -24.27 17.70 0.31
N THR A 205 -25.15 18.68 0.53
CA THR A 205 -24.82 19.85 1.35
C THR A 205 -24.81 19.48 2.83
N VAL A 206 -23.72 19.80 3.53
CA VAL A 206 -23.57 19.65 4.98
C VAL A 206 -23.92 20.97 5.67
N LYS A 207 -24.79 20.89 6.68
CA LYS A 207 -25.14 22.01 7.56
C LYS A 207 -24.63 21.72 8.96
N HIS A 208 -24.18 22.76 9.65
CA HIS A 208 -23.73 22.62 11.02
C HIS A 208 -24.92 22.24 11.92
N PRO A 209 -24.87 21.13 12.68
CA PRO A 209 -26.02 20.59 13.42
C PRO A 209 -26.53 21.51 14.53
N VAL A 210 -25.66 22.30 15.17
CA VAL A 210 -26.04 23.24 16.24
C VAL A 210 -26.51 24.60 15.73
N SER A 211 -25.71 25.26 14.90
CA SER A 211 -25.96 26.64 14.44
C SER A 211 -26.76 26.73 13.13
N GLY A 212 -26.90 25.63 12.38
CA GLY A 212 -27.68 25.55 11.15
C GLY A 212 -27.03 26.17 9.90
N TYR A 213 -25.88 26.82 10.00
CA TYR A 213 -25.22 27.42 8.83
C TYR A 213 -24.69 26.34 7.87
N LYS A 214 -24.62 26.67 6.58
CA LYS A 214 -24.05 25.78 5.56
C LYS A 214 -22.53 25.69 5.74
N VAL A 215 -22.02 24.49 6.02
CA VAL A 215 -20.56 24.25 6.13
C VAL A 215 -19.95 24.04 4.75
N GLY A 216 -20.65 23.35 3.84
CA GLY A 216 -20.16 23.07 2.50
C GLY A 216 -20.87 21.90 1.83
N HIS A 217 -20.23 21.31 0.84
CA HIS A 217 -20.62 20.11 0.11
C HIS A 217 -19.70 18.96 0.50
N LEU A 218 -20.25 17.81 0.84
CA LEU A 218 -19.49 16.59 1.09
C LEU A 218 -19.06 16.00 -0.24
N ILE A 219 -17.77 16.12 -0.55
CA ILE A 219 -17.13 15.55 -1.73
C ILE A 219 -16.57 14.18 -1.36
N ARG A 220 -16.95 13.14 -2.10
CA ARG A 220 -16.39 11.78 -1.94
C ARG A 220 -15.47 11.45 -3.10
N VAL A 221 -14.58 10.49 -2.85
CA VAL A 221 -13.65 9.95 -3.85
C VAL A 221 -14.13 8.56 -4.24
N ALA A 222 -14.62 8.41 -5.47
CA ALA A 222 -15.10 7.14 -6.00
C ALA A 222 -13.95 6.26 -6.51
N GLY A 223 -12.81 6.85 -6.90
CA GLY A 223 -11.68 6.09 -7.42
C GLY A 223 -10.48 6.93 -7.86
N VAL A 224 -9.52 6.25 -8.48
CA VAL A 224 -8.31 6.84 -9.07
C VAL A 224 -8.22 6.38 -10.52
N LEU A 225 -7.97 7.29 -11.44
CA LEU A 225 -7.72 6.96 -12.83
C LEU A 225 -6.37 7.51 -13.32
N GLU A 226 -5.91 6.95 -14.42
CA GLU A 226 -4.72 7.34 -15.15
C GLU A 226 -5.11 7.65 -16.61
N ILE A 227 -4.64 8.77 -17.15
CA ILE A 227 -4.78 9.05 -18.58
C ILE A 227 -3.81 8.16 -19.36
N ILE A 228 -4.35 7.35 -20.27
CA ILE A 228 -3.58 6.38 -21.08
C ILE A 228 -3.43 6.81 -22.54
N GLY A 229 -4.10 7.89 -22.94
CA GLY A 229 -3.99 8.44 -24.28
C GLY A 229 -5.19 9.31 -24.65
N THR A 230 -5.35 9.54 -25.95
CA THR A 230 -6.45 10.31 -26.52
C THR A 230 -6.99 9.56 -27.72
N ASP A 231 -8.30 9.56 -27.89
CA ASP A 231 -9.01 8.97 -29.02
C ASP A 231 -9.98 10.00 -29.58
N SER A 232 -9.82 10.34 -30.86
CA SER A 232 -10.71 11.27 -31.58
C SER A 232 -10.93 12.62 -30.85
N GLY A 233 -9.91 13.13 -30.15
CA GLY A 233 -9.96 14.39 -29.40
C GLY A 233 -10.48 14.27 -27.96
N THR A 234 -10.92 13.10 -27.52
CA THR A 234 -11.34 12.84 -26.14
C THR A 234 -10.26 12.06 -25.39
N SER A 235 -9.95 12.45 -24.15
CA SER A 235 -8.97 11.73 -23.36
C SER A 235 -9.50 10.36 -22.95
N LYS A 236 -8.65 9.34 -23.08
CA LYS A 236 -8.92 7.96 -22.68
C LYS A 236 -8.19 7.68 -21.38
N ALA A 237 -8.91 7.15 -20.40
CA ALA A 237 -8.38 6.85 -19.09
C ALA A 237 -8.62 5.39 -18.70
N ARG A 238 -7.75 4.85 -17.85
CA ARG A 238 -7.94 3.57 -17.16
C ARG A 238 -8.19 3.83 -15.68
N ILE A 239 -9.19 3.16 -15.11
CA ILE A 239 -9.44 3.19 -13.67
C ILE A 239 -8.41 2.29 -12.99
N LEU A 240 -7.59 2.86 -12.10
CA LEU A 240 -6.58 2.13 -11.33
C LEU A 240 -7.14 1.58 -10.02
N ARG A 241 -8.04 2.33 -9.39
CA ARG A 241 -8.69 1.98 -8.11
C ARG A 241 -10.14 2.44 -8.14
N SER A 242 -11.02 1.60 -7.61
CA SER A 242 -12.44 1.91 -7.38
C SER A 242 -12.73 1.65 -5.92
N PHE A 243 -13.16 2.70 -5.21
CA PHE A 243 -13.57 2.66 -3.81
C PHE A 243 -15.09 2.67 -3.70
N GLU A 244 -15.76 3.28 -4.66
CA GLU A 244 -17.21 3.27 -4.86
C GLU A 244 -17.54 2.97 -6.32
N ASP A 245 -18.82 2.91 -6.64
CA ASP A 245 -19.30 2.80 -8.00
C ASP A 245 -18.94 4.07 -8.79
N ILE A 246 -18.25 3.89 -9.91
CA ILE A 246 -17.82 5.02 -10.76
C ILE A 246 -18.85 5.22 -11.86
N GLN A 247 -19.36 6.44 -11.96
CA GLN A 247 -20.46 6.80 -12.85
C GLN A 247 -20.06 7.83 -13.90
N VAL A 248 -20.77 7.82 -15.03
CA VAL A 248 -20.69 8.91 -16.00
C VAL A 248 -21.17 10.21 -15.35
N GLY A 249 -20.42 11.29 -15.54
CA GLY A 249 -20.65 12.58 -14.90
C GLY A 249 -19.83 12.82 -13.63
N ASP A 250 -19.20 11.79 -13.05
CA ASP A 250 -18.27 11.98 -11.94
C ASP A 250 -17.14 12.93 -12.32
N GLY A 251 -16.80 13.83 -11.39
CA GLY A 251 -15.80 14.86 -11.62
C GLY A 251 -14.37 14.35 -11.45
N LEU A 252 -13.42 15.11 -11.98
CA LEU A 252 -11.99 14.78 -11.94
C LEU A 252 -11.19 15.91 -11.32
N ILE A 253 -10.26 15.56 -10.45
CA ILE A 253 -9.24 16.50 -9.93
C ILE A 253 -7.84 15.90 -10.05
N PRO A 254 -6.79 16.71 -10.26
CA PRO A 254 -5.43 16.21 -10.32
C PRO A 254 -5.06 15.48 -9.03
N TYR A 255 -4.41 14.34 -9.17
CA TYR A 255 -3.98 13.51 -8.05
C TYR A 255 -2.48 13.28 -8.08
N LYS A 256 -1.85 13.47 -6.93
CA LYS A 256 -0.50 12.98 -6.67
C LYS A 256 -0.60 11.96 -5.57
N GLU A 257 0.01 10.79 -5.77
CA GLU A 257 0.01 9.75 -4.76
C GLU A 257 0.70 10.25 -3.49
N THR A 258 -0.07 10.24 -2.39
CA THR A 258 0.39 10.58 -1.04
C THR A 258 0.13 9.40 -0.14
N ASP A 259 1.07 9.15 0.77
CA ASP A 259 0.88 8.16 1.82
C ASP A 259 0.03 8.76 2.95
N PRO A 260 -0.74 7.92 3.66
CA PRO A 260 -1.45 8.35 4.85
C PRO A 260 -0.50 8.95 5.90
N PRO A 261 -1.01 9.78 6.81
CA PRO A 261 -0.21 10.26 7.92
C PRO A 261 0.29 9.10 8.79
N VAL A 262 1.57 9.18 9.17
CA VAL A 262 2.18 8.22 10.10
C VAL A 262 1.64 8.50 11.50
N ALA A 263 1.33 7.43 12.23
CA ALA A 263 0.91 7.51 13.62
C ALA A 263 2.04 8.11 14.47
N PRO A 264 1.78 9.20 15.22
CA PRO A 264 2.79 9.76 16.10
C PRO A 264 3.09 8.78 17.23
N GLU A 265 4.30 8.82 17.78
CA GLU A 265 4.67 8.01 18.95
C GLU A 265 3.81 8.37 20.18
N SER A 266 3.39 9.64 20.27
CA SER A 266 2.45 10.15 21.25
C SER A 266 1.50 11.14 20.59
N ALA A 267 0.21 11.00 20.86
CA ALA A 267 -0.82 11.87 20.31
C ALA A 267 -0.93 13.18 21.11
N ARG A 268 -1.02 14.31 20.40
CA ARG A 268 -1.30 15.61 21.03
C ARG A 268 -2.80 15.72 21.33
N THR A 269 -3.15 16.44 22.40
CA THR A 269 -4.54 16.75 22.76
C THR A 269 -4.71 18.28 22.80
N PRO A 270 -4.91 18.95 21.65
CA PRO A 270 -4.95 20.41 21.60
C PRO A 270 -6.18 20.98 22.32
N LYS A 271 -6.02 22.17 22.91
CA LYS A 271 -7.09 22.95 23.57
C LYS A 271 -8.01 23.61 22.55
N ILE A 272 -8.80 22.79 21.86
CA ILE A 272 -9.77 23.22 20.85
C ILE A 272 -11.14 22.69 21.26
N GLN A 273 -12.19 23.43 20.95
CA GLN A 273 -13.58 22.99 21.08
C GLN A 273 -14.26 23.06 19.72
N GLY A 274 -15.05 22.05 19.39
CA GLY A 274 -15.79 21.95 18.13
C GLY A 274 -16.96 20.98 18.25
N HIS A 275 -17.52 20.61 17.10
CA HIS A 275 -18.62 19.68 16.96
C HIS A 275 -18.38 18.68 15.84
N ILE A 276 -18.92 17.47 16.02
CA ILE A 276 -19.09 16.53 14.93
C ILE A 276 -20.19 17.06 14.03
N ILE A 277 -19.88 17.26 12.74
CA ILE A 277 -20.83 17.85 11.78
C ILE A 277 -21.47 16.82 10.86
N GLU A 278 -20.80 15.69 10.61
CA GLU A 278 -21.28 14.65 9.69
C GLU A 278 -20.56 13.33 9.96
N SER A 279 -21.17 12.20 9.60
CA SER A 279 -20.50 10.89 9.57
C SER A 279 -20.28 10.44 8.13
N LEU A 280 -19.15 9.77 7.86
CA LEU A 280 -18.81 9.30 6.52
C LEU A 280 -19.78 8.21 6.05
N PHE A 281 -20.11 7.28 6.95
CA PHE A 281 -21.10 6.25 6.70
C PHE A 281 -22.43 6.73 7.28
N THR A 282 -23.47 6.79 6.46
CA THR A 282 -24.84 7.19 6.85
C THR A 282 -25.52 6.11 7.69
N LYS A 283 -24.86 5.68 8.77
CA LYS A 283 -25.48 4.95 9.86
C LYS A 283 -25.92 6.00 10.88
N GLU A 284 -27.09 5.80 11.47
CA GLU A 284 -27.56 6.65 12.58
C GLU A 284 -26.58 6.61 13.78
N LEU A 285 -25.73 5.59 13.84
CA LEU A 285 -24.74 5.35 14.89
C LEU A 285 -23.35 5.17 14.28
N SER A 286 -22.37 5.96 14.74
CA SER A 286 -20.95 5.74 14.41
C SER A 286 -20.24 4.98 15.53
N ALA A 287 -19.45 3.97 15.17
CA ALA A 287 -18.72 3.10 16.09
C ALA A 287 -17.20 3.29 15.95
N GLU A 288 -16.44 2.56 16.78
CA GLU A 288 -14.99 2.51 16.65
C GLU A 288 -14.58 2.01 15.24
N GLY A 289 -13.62 2.71 14.62
CA GLY A 289 -13.22 2.50 13.23
C GLY A 289 -13.96 3.35 12.20
N ASP A 290 -15.10 3.96 12.55
CA ASP A 290 -15.82 4.86 11.65
C ASP A 290 -15.16 6.24 11.54
N ILE A 291 -15.45 6.95 10.45
CA ILE A 291 -14.95 8.29 10.18
C ILE A 291 -16.05 9.31 10.39
N VAL A 292 -15.70 10.39 11.10
CA VAL A 292 -16.56 11.56 11.28
C VAL A 292 -15.87 12.82 10.80
N PHE A 293 -16.65 13.80 10.37
CA PHE A 293 -16.17 15.14 10.03
C PHE A 293 -16.43 16.10 11.18
N ILE A 294 -15.51 17.03 11.40
CA ILE A 294 -15.59 18.04 12.45
C ILE A 294 -15.45 19.46 11.91
N ASP A 295 -16.04 20.44 12.60
CA ASP A 295 -16.03 21.88 12.26
C ASP A 295 -14.71 22.62 12.60
N LYS A 296 -13.62 21.86 12.67
CA LYS A 296 -12.28 22.36 12.99
C LYS A 296 -11.26 21.83 11.99
N GLY A 297 -10.34 22.68 11.56
CA GLY A 297 -9.35 22.37 10.54
C GLY A 297 -7.96 22.92 10.85
N GLN A 298 -7.15 23.08 9.80
CA GLN A 298 -5.78 23.60 9.89
C GLN A 298 -5.73 25.01 10.48
N ASN A 299 -6.72 25.86 10.17
CA ASN A 299 -6.78 27.23 10.66
C ASN A 299 -7.01 27.31 12.18
N ASP A 300 -7.54 26.24 12.79
CA ASP A 300 -7.73 26.13 14.23
C ASP A 300 -6.48 25.54 14.93
N GLY A 301 -5.43 25.17 14.20
CA GLY A 301 -4.18 24.63 14.74
C GLY A 301 -4.15 23.10 14.90
N LEU A 302 -5.14 22.39 14.35
CA LEU A 302 -5.14 20.93 14.31
C LEU A 302 -4.05 20.39 13.38
N GLN A 303 -3.55 19.20 13.72
CA GLN A 303 -2.59 18.44 12.94
C GLN A 303 -3.04 16.98 12.85
N ALA A 304 -2.55 16.26 11.83
CA ALA A 304 -2.82 14.84 11.70
C ALA A 304 -2.24 14.08 12.91
N GLY A 305 -3.02 13.17 13.47
CA GLY A 305 -2.68 12.42 14.68
C GLY A 305 -3.13 13.05 15.99
N ASP A 306 -3.62 14.29 15.99
CA ASP A 306 -4.23 14.89 17.18
C ASP A 306 -5.44 14.08 17.65
N VAL A 307 -5.60 13.98 18.97
CA VAL A 307 -6.71 13.26 19.60
C VAL A 307 -7.60 14.25 20.35
N LEU A 308 -8.90 14.13 20.11
CA LEU A 308 -9.95 14.91 20.78
C LEU A 308 -10.91 13.95 21.49
N SER A 309 -11.44 14.39 22.62
CA SER A 309 -12.48 13.67 23.36
C SER A 309 -13.84 14.09 22.85
N VAL A 310 -14.74 13.13 22.70
CA VAL A 310 -16.15 13.35 22.35
C VAL A 310 -16.96 13.35 23.63
N PHE A 311 -17.81 14.35 23.80
CA PHE A 311 -18.60 14.54 25.00
C PHE A 311 -20.07 14.22 24.75
N SER A 312 -20.70 13.57 25.73
CA SER A 312 -22.15 13.34 25.73
C SER A 312 -22.89 14.67 25.84
N GLY A 313 -24.06 14.73 25.20
CA GLY A 313 -24.98 15.84 25.39
C GLY A 313 -25.56 15.91 26.81
N SER A 314 -26.48 16.86 26.99
CA SER A 314 -27.22 17.09 28.24
C SER A 314 -27.90 15.82 28.78
N PRO A 315 -28.07 15.67 30.11
CA PRO A 315 -27.90 16.70 31.15
C PRO A 315 -26.50 16.75 31.80
N VAL A 316 -25.65 15.76 31.59
CA VAL A 316 -24.29 15.73 32.16
C VAL A 316 -23.31 15.46 31.04
N GLU A 317 -22.34 16.35 30.88
CA GLU A 317 -21.27 16.22 29.89
C GLU A 317 -20.24 15.20 30.40
N LYS A 318 -20.12 14.07 29.70
CA LYS A 318 -19.21 12.96 30.03
C LYS A 318 -18.42 12.63 28.77
N VAL A 319 -17.17 12.19 28.91
CA VAL A 319 -16.44 11.65 27.75
C VAL A 319 -17.06 10.31 27.37
N ILE A 320 -17.50 10.18 26.12
CA ILE A 320 -18.12 8.98 25.54
C ILE A 320 -17.31 8.39 24.38
N GLY A 321 -16.18 9.00 24.05
CA GLY A 321 -15.30 8.47 23.01
C GLY A 321 -14.12 9.37 22.74
N ASN A 322 -13.26 8.90 21.84
CA ASN A 322 -12.11 9.64 21.34
C ASN A 322 -12.03 9.54 19.82
N VAL A 323 -11.69 10.65 19.19
CA VAL A 323 -11.45 10.73 17.75
C VAL A 323 -10.01 11.16 17.50
N GLN A 324 -9.40 10.63 16.44
CA GLN A 324 -8.06 10.97 16.01
C GLN A 324 -8.08 11.59 14.61
N ILE A 325 -7.48 12.76 14.44
CA ILE A 325 -7.49 13.48 13.17
C ILE A 325 -6.66 12.74 12.12
N VAL A 326 -7.25 12.45 10.96
CA VAL A 326 -6.60 11.72 9.86
C VAL A 326 -6.39 12.56 8.61
N SER A 327 -7.26 13.53 8.33
CA SER A 327 -7.13 14.42 7.17
C SER A 327 -7.66 15.81 7.51
N LEU A 328 -7.01 16.86 7.00
CA LEU A 328 -7.36 18.23 7.34
C LEU A 328 -7.58 19.09 6.11
N GLN A 329 -8.63 19.89 6.17
CA GLN A 329 -8.89 21.05 5.33
C GLN A 329 -8.66 22.33 6.15
N PRO A 330 -8.69 23.52 5.53
CA PRO A 330 -8.51 24.78 6.26
C PRO A 330 -9.50 24.95 7.42
N THR A 331 -10.76 24.58 7.23
CA THR A 331 -11.86 24.83 8.19
C THR A 331 -12.55 23.59 8.74
N THR A 332 -12.28 22.41 8.18
CA THR A 332 -12.86 21.13 8.61
C THR A 332 -11.80 20.04 8.63
N SER A 333 -12.07 18.93 9.28
CA SER A 333 -11.20 17.75 9.23
C SER A 333 -11.99 16.46 9.32
N ALA A 334 -11.40 15.39 8.83
CA ALA A 334 -11.87 14.02 9.00
C ALA A 334 -11.12 13.38 10.17
N ALA A 335 -11.86 12.70 11.04
CA ALA A 335 -11.33 12.06 12.23
C ALA A 335 -11.82 10.61 12.31
N LEU A 336 -10.93 9.71 12.70
CA LEU A 336 -11.20 8.30 12.99
C LEU A 336 -11.67 8.16 14.43
N ILE A 337 -12.79 7.48 14.66
CA ILE A 337 -13.22 7.10 16.01
C ILE A 337 -12.30 5.98 16.49
N ILE A 338 -11.43 6.29 17.44
CA ILE A 338 -10.47 5.33 18.05
C ILE A 338 -11.00 4.72 19.34
N LYS A 339 -12.07 5.28 19.90
CA LYS A 339 -12.78 4.72 21.06
C LYS A 339 -14.22 5.21 21.07
N SER A 340 -15.15 4.31 21.35
CA SER A 340 -16.56 4.62 21.55
C SER A 340 -17.08 3.86 22.78
N ASP A 341 -17.45 4.61 23.82
CA ASP A 341 -18.12 4.10 25.03
C ASP A 341 -19.63 4.44 25.01
N GLY A 342 -20.11 5.09 23.94
CA GLY A 342 -21.47 5.54 23.77
C GLY A 342 -21.75 5.97 22.32
N GLU A 343 -22.99 6.37 22.07
CA GLU A 343 -23.47 6.77 20.75
C GLU A 343 -22.78 8.05 20.27
N ILE A 344 -22.01 7.94 19.17
CA ILE A 344 -21.34 9.07 18.52
C ILE A 344 -22.14 9.47 17.27
N ILE A 345 -22.76 10.65 17.34
CA ILE A 345 -23.62 11.22 16.30
C ILE A 345 -23.23 12.68 15.97
N SER A 346 -23.73 13.18 14.84
CA SER A 346 -23.62 14.59 14.47
C SER A 346 -24.26 15.49 15.54
N GLY A 347 -23.60 16.58 15.89
CA GLY A 347 -24.05 17.55 16.89
C GLY A 347 -23.33 17.45 18.22
N LEU A 348 -22.66 16.33 18.49
CA LEU A 348 -21.89 16.17 19.72
C LEU A 348 -20.67 17.09 19.75
N LYS A 349 -20.36 17.57 20.96
CA LYS A 349 -19.18 18.39 21.22
C LYS A 349 -17.92 17.53 21.26
N LEU A 350 -16.81 18.15 20.88
CA LEU A 350 -15.48 17.57 21.00
C LEU A 350 -14.46 18.59 21.48
N GLY A 351 -13.41 18.12 22.14
CA GLY A 351 -12.31 18.96 22.58
C GLY A 351 -11.29 18.25 23.47
N GLN A 352 -10.45 19.03 24.16
CA GLN A 352 -9.53 18.47 25.15
C GLN A 352 -10.31 17.96 26.37
N LYS A 353 -9.94 16.78 26.88
CA LYS A 353 -10.38 16.34 28.21
C LYS A 353 -9.69 17.22 29.26
N GLU A 354 -10.49 17.94 30.05
CA GLU A 354 -10.00 18.71 31.20
C GLU A 354 -9.38 17.82 32.29
#